data_AF-A0A6C1E066-F1
#
_entry.id   AF-A0A6C1E066-F1
#
_cell.length_a   1.000
_cell.length_b   1.000
_cell.length_c   1.000
_cell.angle_alpha   90.00
_cell.angle_beta   90.00
_cell.angle_gamma   90.00
#
_symmetry.space_group_name_H-M   'P 1'
#
loop_
_entity.id
_entity.type
_entity.pdbx_description
1 polymer ?
#
loop_
_entity_poly.entity_id
_entity_poly.type
_entity_poly.pdbx_seq_one_letter_code
_entity_poly.pdbx_strand_id
1 'polypeptide(L)'
;MSTRPQPDWYYHRHPYASTPLAEGEEPQLLPIQDQANHKKSKIWMAYKAPIVRWYKNAMLVKDNFWKDLESSHQIIWYPYKGISESVGNSDYLHLFFLIFGYYLLNLLLIVAFTSILAWSLLVCIYLPFLGLFALPLAYVQTILISTTLCNSMVKGTDFVLFTPYFVDVLHLDSRKLSKVYYKGFAKWLLYSISSGLLESIPILGGLFIGTNAVGASLWIVKEIKDRDQPAVPPSPPAEPEEPTVGSYAPPIQQSIAHINPP
;
A
#
# COMPACT_ATOMS: atom_id res chain seq x y z
N MET A 1 38.01 8.53 -2.29
CA MET A 1 36.68 7.90 -2.37
C MET A 1 35.92 8.24 -1.10
N SER A 2 34.90 9.10 -1.22
CA SER A 2 34.09 9.59 -0.10
C SER A 2 33.07 8.52 0.27
N THR A 3 33.26 7.86 1.41
CA THR A 3 32.26 7.00 2.05
C THR A 3 31.22 7.91 2.71
N ARG A 4 30.17 8.29 1.97
CA ARG A 4 28.99 8.89 2.60
C ARG A 4 28.38 7.85 3.55
N PRO A 5 28.16 8.18 4.83
CA PRO A 5 27.46 7.29 5.75
C PRO A 5 26.04 7.08 5.22
N GLN A 6 25.59 5.82 5.18
CA GLN A 6 24.21 5.50 4.84
C GLN A 6 23.27 6.12 5.90
N PRO A 7 22.13 6.68 5.49
CA PRO A 7 21.22 7.35 6.41
C PRO A 7 20.52 6.34 7.34
N ASP A 8 20.50 6.67 8.64
CA ASP A 8 20.04 5.86 9.79
C ASP A 8 18.62 5.26 9.70
N TRP A 9 17.79 5.67 8.73
CA TRP A 9 16.43 5.15 8.59
C TRP A 9 16.36 3.71 8.08
N TYR A 10 17.46 3.17 7.52
CA TYR A 10 17.49 1.81 6.99
C TYR A 10 17.39 0.73 8.10
N TYR A 11 17.76 1.05 9.34
CA TYR A 11 17.72 0.13 10.49
C TYR A 11 16.39 0.12 11.25
N HIS A 12 15.47 1.04 10.96
CA HIS A 12 14.18 1.13 11.66
C HIS A 12 13.09 0.31 10.96
N ARG A 13 13.36 -0.97 10.65
CA ARG A 13 12.32 -1.89 10.14
C ARG A 13 11.39 -2.48 11.22
N HIS A 14 11.66 -2.25 12.51
CA HIS A 14 10.71 -2.54 13.58
C HIS A 14 10.88 -1.53 14.71
N PRO A 15 9.79 -1.13 15.41
CA PRO A 15 9.87 -0.26 16.60
C PRO A 15 10.59 -0.90 17.80
N TYR A 16 11.20 -2.08 17.62
CA TYR A 16 11.97 -2.83 18.61
C TYR A 16 13.46 -3.00 18.24
N ALA A 17 13.94 -2.40 17.14
CA ALA A 17 15.37 -2.40 16.84
C ALA A 17 16.08 -1.43 17.81
N SER A 18 16.38 -1.93 19.01
CA SER A 18 17.32 -1.30 19.94
C SER A 18 18.66 -1.14 19.24
N THR A 19 19.25 0.05 19.36
CA THR A 19 20.66 0.32 19.05
C THR A 19 21.51 -0.84 19.60
N PRO A 20 22.41 -1.45 18.81
CA PRO A 20 23.35 -2.42 19.36
C PRO A 20 24.18 -1.71 20.44
N LEU A 21 24.23 -2.31 21.63
CA LEU A 21 25.16 -1.92 22.68
C LEU A 21 26.58 -1.99 22.10
N ALA A 22 27.39 -0.96 22.37
CA ALA A 22 28.81 -1.00 22.02
C ALA A 22 29.45 -2.23 22.68
N GLU A 23 30.25 -2.98 21.92
CA GLU A 23 31.00 -4.13 22.44
C GLU A 23 31.79 -3.71 23.68
N GLY A 24 31.42 -4.24 24.85
CA GLY A 24 32.14 -4.03 26.11
C GLY A 24 31.33 -3.45 27.28
N GLU A 25 30.10 -2.97 27.08
CA GLU A 25 29.23 -2.58 28.20
C GLU A 25 28.43 -3.79 28.72
N GLU A 26 28.96 -4.47 29.76
CA GLU A 26 28.13 -5.38 30.55
C GLU A 26 26.97 -4.60 31.18
N PRO A 27 25.70 -5.04 31.02
CA PRO A 27 24.57 -4.36 31.61
C PRO A 27 24.65 -4.48 33.14
N GLN A 28 25.02 -3.39 33.81
CA GLN A 28 24.94 -3.31 35.27
C GLN A 28 23.47 -3.51 35.69
N LEU A 29 23.19 -4.64 36.32
CA LEU A 29 21.90 -4.92 36.93
C LEU A 29 21.63 -3.89 38.02
N LEU A 30 20.58 -3.08 37.84
CA LEU A 30 20.13 -2.13 38.84
C LEU A 30 19.81 -2.89 40.16
N PRO A 31 20.26 -2.39 41.33
CA PRO A 31 20.00 -3.05 42.60
C PRO A 31 18.50 -3.18 42.88
N ILE A 32 18.12 -4.35 43.42
CA ILE A 32 16.74 -4.84 43.61
C ILE A 32 15.87 -3.89 44.48
N GLN A 33 16.48 -2.94 45.19
CA GLN A 33 15.81 -2.02 46.12
C GLN A 33 14.81 -1.05 45.44
N ASP A 34 14.94 -0.81 44.12
CA ASP A 34 14.04 0.08 43.36
C ASP A 34 12.71 -0.59 42.91
N GLN A 35 12.49 -1.87 43.25
CA GLN A 35 11.25 -2.60 42.89
C GLN A 35 10.03 -2.27 43.76
N ALA A 36 10.21 -1.64 44.93
CA ALA A 36 9.10 -1.35 45.85
C ALA A 36 8.08 -0.34 45.29
N ASN A 37 8.47 0.43 44.26
CA ASN A 37 7.57 1.36 43.59
C ASN A 37 7.77 1.28 42.07
N HIS A 38 7.25 0.20 41.46
CA HIS A 38 7.33 -0.09 40.02
C HIS A 38 7.03 1.14 39.14
N LYS A 39 6.17 2.07 39.58
CA LYS A 39 5.84 3.31 38.84
C LYS A 39 6.98 4.36 38.78
N LYS A 40 7.98 4.29 39.66
CA LYS A 40 9.14 5.22 39.72
C LYS A 40 10.44 4.60 39.20
N SER A 41 10.45 3.29 38.93
CA SER A 41 11.61 2.58 38.37
C SER A 41 12.04 3.18 37.03
N LYS A 42 13.35 3.36 36.83
CA LYS A 42 13.94 3.76 35.55
C LYS A 42 13.55 2.80 34.42
N ILE A 43 13.42 1.51 34.73
CA ILE A 43 12.98 0.46 33.81
C ILE A 43 11.55 0.75 33.36
N TRP A 44 10.63 1.00 34.30
CA TRP A 44 9.25 1.34 33.96
C TRP A 44 9.13 2.62 33.13
N MET A 45 9.93 3.64 33.41
CA MET A 45 9.94 4.88 32.62
C MET A 45 10.40 4.63 31.17
N ALA A 46 11.36 3.73 30.96
CA ALA A 46 11.82 3.32 29.63
C ALA A 46 10.73 2.60 28.82
N TYR A 47 9.87 1.80 29.46
CA TYR A 47 8.73 1.12 28.80
C TYR A 47 7.47 2.01 28.68
N LYS A 48 7.25 2.91 29.63
CA LYS A 48 6.07 3.78 29.67
C LYS A 48 5.98 4.67 28.45
N ALA A 49 7.09 5.28 28.01
CA ALA A 49 7.08 6.17 26.85
C ALA A 49 6.68 5.46 25.54
N PRO A 50 7.25 4.29 25.18
CA PRO A 50 6.78 3.45 24.08
C PRO A 50 5.31 3.05 24.20
N ILE A 51 4.85 2.59 25.37
CA ILE A 51 3.46 2.15 25.58
C ILE A 51 2.48 3.30 25.39
N VAL A 52 2.76 4.48 25.96
CA VAL A 52 1.93 5.67 25.78
C VAL A 52 1.92 6.12 24.31
N ARG A 53 3.05 6.03 23.62
CA ARG A 53 3.12 6.34 22.18
C ARG A 53 2.29 5.36 21.35
N TRP A 54 2.40 4.06 21.64
CA TRP A 54 1.60 3.03 21.00
C TRP A 54 0.10 3.27 21.22
N TYR A 55 -0.32 3.55 22.45
CA TYR A 55 -1.71 3.84 22.78
C TYR A 55 -2.24 5.07 22.02
N LYS A 56 -1.45 6.16 21.96
CA LYS A 56 -1.81 7.36 21.19
C LYS A 56 -1.97 7.06 19.70
N ASN A 57 -1.08 6.24 19.13
CA ASN A 57 -1.17 5.84 17.73
C ASN A 57 -2.40 4.94 17.48
N ALA A 58 -2.69 4.01 18.38
CA ALA A 58 -3.87 3.14 18.30
C ALA A 58 -5.18 3.95 18.37
N MET A 59 -5.24 4.99 19.21
CA MET A 59 -6.37 5.91 19.24
C MET A 59 -6.55 6.66 17.92
N LEU A 60 -5.47 7.16 17.31
CA LEU A 60 -5.54 7.80 15.99
C LEU A 60 -6.11 6.88 14.91
N VAL A 61 -5.73 5.60 14.93
CA VAL A 61 -6.30 4.61 14.01
C VAL A 61 -7.79 4.43 14.31
N LYS A 62 -8.15 4.11 15.56
CA LYS A 62 -9.55 3.87 15.95
C LYS A 62 -10.47 5.03 15.56
N ASP A 63 -10.04 6.26 15.79
CA ASP A 63 -10.88 7.44 15.59
C ASP A 63 -11.03 7.83 14.11
N ASN A 64 -10.05 7.51 13.24
CA ASN A 64 -10.09 7.89 11.83
C ASN A 64 -10.42 6.71 10.89
N PHE A 65 -10.34 5.46 11.35
CA PHE A 65 -10.40 4.27 10.48
C PHE A 65 -11.61 4.26 9.54
N TRP A 66 -12.82 4.38 10.10
CA TRP A 66 -14.05 4.31 9.30
C TRP A 66 -14.22 5.50 8.36
N LYS A 67 -13.90 6.71 8.85
CA LYS A 67 -13.95 7.94 8.07
C LYS A 67 -12.99 7.88 6.88
N ASP A 68 -11.78 7.39 7.10
CA ASP A 68 -10.77 7.22 6.05
C ASP A 68 -11.18 6.13 5.06
N LEU A 69 -11.74 5.02 5.54
CA LEU A 69 -12.22 3.94 4.69
C LEU A 69 -13.29 4.43 3.71
N GLU A 70 -14.29 5.18 4.22
CA GLU A 70 -15.39 5.70 3.42
C GLU A 70 -14.91 6.80 2.45
N SER A 71 -14.09 7.74 2.93
CA SER A 71 -13.61 8.85 2.10
C SER A 71 -12.54 8.45 1.08
N SER A 72 -11.80 7.36 1.32
CA SER A 72 -10.64 6.97 0.51
C SER A 72 -10.85 5.69 -0.30
N HIS A 73 -12.06 5.12 -0.37
CA HIS A 73 -12.34 3.89 -1.12
C HIS A 73 -11.84 3.91 -2.57
N GLN A 74 -11.80 5.09 -3.20
CA GLN A 74 -11.29 5.26 -4.57
C GLN A 74 -9.80 4.93 -4.73
N ILE A 75 -9.02 4.93 -3.64
CA ILE A 75 -7.58 4.65 -3.66
C ILE A 75 -7.27 3.23 -4.18
N ILE A 76 -8.23 2.31 -4.06
CA ILE A 76 -8.15 0.93 -4.55
C ILE A 76 -7.97 0.88 -6.08
N TRP A 77 -8.44 1.89 -6.81
CA TRP A 77 -8.32 1.90 -8.28
C TRP A 77 -6.98 2.43 -8.79
N TYR A 78 -6.19 3.07 -7.92
CA TYR A 78 -4.96 3.75 -8.32
C TYR A 78 -3.81 2.84 -8.72
N PRO A 79 -3.62 1.65 -8.13
CA PRO A 79 -2.69 0.66 -8.65
C PRO A 79 -2.98 0.32 -10.14
N TYR A 80 -4.25 0.17 -10.51
CA TYR A 80 -4.66 -0.09 -11.89
C TYR A 80 -4.46 1.11 -12.83
N LYS A 81 -4.75 2.33 -12.35
CA LYS A 81 -4.43 3.55 -13.10
C LYS A 81 -2.92 3.70 -13.32
N GLY A 82 -2.12 3.28 -12.35
CA GLY A 82 -0.67 3.20 -12.48
C GLY A 82 -0.25 2.33 -13.66
N ILE A 83 -0.90 1.19 -13.88
CA ILE A 83 -0.65 0.32 -15.05
C ILE A 83 -0.99 1.04 -16.35
N SER A 84 -2.18 1.65 -16.45
CA SER A 84 -2.60 2.33 -17.69
C SER A 84 -1.67 3.49 -18.06
N GLU A 85 -1.25 4.29 -17.06
CA GLU A 85 -0.32 5.40 -17.27
C GLU A 85 1.08 4.89 -17.68
N SER A 86 1.51 3.80 -17.05
CA SER A 86 2.80 3.15 -17.32
C SER A 86 2.92 2.57 -18.71
N VAL A 87 1.83 2.02 -19.26
CA VAL A 87 1.78 1.48 -20.63
C VAL A 87 1.72 2.60 -21.66
N GLY A 88 1.12 3.74 -21.31
CA GLY A 88 0.97 4.90 -22.20
C GLY A 88 2.23 5.74 -22.38
N ASN A 89 3.26 5.59 -21.54
CA ASN A 89 4.47 6.42 -21.58
C ASN A 89 5.76 5.59 -21.60
N SER A 90 6.57 5.76 -22.65
CA SER A 90 7.82 5.04 -22.86
C SER A 90 8.90 5.35 -21.83
N ASP A 91 8.82 6.50 -21.15
CA ASP A 91 9.84 6.98 -20.22
C ASP A 91 10.00 6.05 -19.00
N TYR A 92 8.93 5.33 -18.63
CA TYR A 92 8.94 4.43 -17.48
C TYR A 92 9.33 3.00 -17.84
N LEU A 93 9.20 2.60 -19.12
CA LEU A 93 9.37 1.21 -19.54
C LEU A 93 10.78 0.68 -19.23
N HIS A 94 11.82 1.47 -19.50
CA HIS A 94 13.20 1.05 -19.22
C HIS A 94 13.44 0.80 -17.72
N LEU A 95 12.94 1.68 -16.85
CA LEU A 95 13.08 1.53 -15.40
C LEU A 95 12.30 0.29 -14.91
N PHE A 96 11.10 0.05 -15.45
CA PHE A 96 10.30 -1.11 -15.10
C PHE A 96 10.93 -2.42 -15.57
N PHE A 97 11.49 -2.49 -16.77
CA PHE A 97 12.20 -3.69 -17.21
C PHE A 97 13.43 -4.00 -16.36
N LEU A 98 14.12 -2.97 -15.86
CA LEU A 98 15.26 -3.15 -14.95
C LEU A 98 14.79 -3.68 -13.58
N ILE A 99 13.77 -3.06 -12.98
CA ILE A 99 13.18 -3.51 -11.71
C ILE A 99 12.62 -4.93 -11.86
N PHE A 100 11.96 -5.21 -12.98
CA PHE A 100 11.43 -6.52 -13.31
C PHE A 100 12.53 -7.57 -13.50
N GLY A 101 13.61 -7.24 -14.20
CA GLY A 101 14.76 -8.13 -14.37
C GLY A 101 15.41 -8.47 -13.03
N TYR A 102 15.58 -7.46 -12.15
CA TYR A 102 16.07 -7.68 -10.79
C TYR A 102 15.10 -8.55 -9.97
N TYR A 103 13.80 -8.31 -10.09
CA TYR A 103 12.77 -9.13 -9.46
C TYR A 103 12.83 -10.59 -9.94
N LEU A 104 12.93 -10.84 -11.25
CA LEU A 104 13.03 -12.18 -11.80
C LEU A 104 14.28 -12.91 -11.33
N LEU A 105 15.42 -12.21 -11.21
CA LEU A 105 16.65 -12.79 -10.67
C LEU A 105 16.48 -13.20 -9.20
N ASN A 106 15.86 -12.35 -8.37
CA ASN A 106 15.55 -12.67 -6.98
C ASN A 106 14.54 -13.81 -6.86
N LEU A 107 13.49 -13.78 -7.69
CA LEU A 107 12.49 -14.83 -7.73
C LEU A 107 13.13 -16.17 -8.10
N LEU A 108 14.02 -16.21 -9.09
CA LEU A 108 14.73 -17.42 -9.48
C LEU A 108 15.58 -17.98 -8.33
N LEU A 109 16.32 -17.12 -7.63
CA LEU A 109 17.12 -17.52 -6.46
C LEU A 109 16.24 -18.07 -5.34
N ILE A 110 15.13 -17.41 -5.03
CA ILE A 110 14.20 -17.80 -3.97
C ILE A 110 13.46 -19.08 -4.35
N VAL A 111 13.00 -19.22 -5.60
CA VAL A 111 12.40 -20.47 -6.11
C VAL A 111 13.39 -21.61 -6.01
N ALA A 112 14.65 -21.42 -6.38
CA ALA A 112 15.67 -22.46 -6.23
C ALA A 112 15.86 -22.87 -4.76
N PHE A 113 16.00 -21.89 -3.86
CA PHE A 113 16.16 -22.16 -2.42
C PHE A 113 14.94 -22.85 -1.79
N THR A 114 13.74 -22.34 -2.08
CA THR A 114 12.49 -22.89 -1.56
C THR A 114 12.12 -24.22 -2.20
N SER A 115 12.51 -24.49 -3.45
CA SER A 115 12.28 -25.80 -4.08
C SER A 115 13.04 -26.92 -3.37
N ILE A 116 14.21 -26.63 -2.79
CA ILE A 116 14.97 -27.64 -2.03
C ILE A 116 14.22 -28.04 -0.74
N LEU A 117 13.64 -27.06 -0.03
CA LEU A 117 13.04 -27.26 1.30
C LEU A 117 11.52 -27.47 1.28
N ALA A 118 10.79 -26.65 0.53
CA ALA A 118 9.34 -26.63 0.52
C ALA A 118 8.75 -27.67 -0.41
N TRP A 119 9.34 -27.93 -1.59
CA TRP A 119 8.80 -28.94 -2.53
C TRP A 119 8.79 -30.32 -1.87
N SER A 120 9.92 -30.75 -1.33
CA SER A 120 10.08 -32.06 -0.70
C SER A 120 9.09 -32.25 0.45
N LEU A 121 8.94 -31.23 1.30
CA LEU A 121 8.01 -31.23 2.42
C LEU A 121 6.54 -31.26 1.93
N LEU A 122 6.17 -30.43 0.96
CA LEU A 122 4.81 -30.38 0.41
C LEU A 122 4.42 -31.67 -0.31
N VAL A 123 5.34 -32.29 -1.04
CA VAL A 123 5.10 -33.62 -1.64
C VAL A 123 4.86 -34.65 -0.54
N CYS A 124 5.68 -34.70 0.51
CA CYS A 124 5.46 -35.62 1.63
C CYS A 124 4.09 -35.42 2.30
N ILE A 125 3.62 -34.17 2.42
CA ILE A 125 2.29 -33.87 2.98
C ILE A 125 1.17 -34.27 2.02
N TYR A 126 1.26 -33.93 0.74
CA TYR A 126 0.16 -34.11 -0.21
C TYR A 126 0.07 -35.52 -0.80
N LEU A 127 1.19 -36.23 -0.95
CA LEU A 127 1.26 -37.57 -1.54
C LEU A 127 0.29 -38.59 -0.87
N PRO A 128 0.16 -38.67 0.47
CA PRO A 128 -0.77 -39.60 1.11
C PRO A 128 -2.26 -39.29 0.85
N PHE A 129 -2.61 -38.06 0.49
CA PHE A 129 -4.00 -37.66 0.26
C PHE A 129 -4.37 -37.55 -1.23
N LEU A 130 -3.43 -37.12 -2.08
CA LEU A 130 -3.67 -36.81 -3.49
C LEU A 130 -2.96 -37.76 -4.47
N GLY A 131 -2.11 -38.66 -3.99
CA GLY A 131 -1.32 -39.53 -4.86
C GLY A 131 -0.48 -38.73 -5.85
N LEU A 132 -0.46 -39.12 -7.13
CA LEU A 132 0.33 -38.43 -8.17
C LEU A 132 -0.10 -36.96 -8.42
N PHE A 133 -1.34 -36.58 -8.07
CA PHE A 133 -1.77 -35.18 -8.14
C PHE A 133 -1.07 -34.28 -7.12
N ALA A 134 -0.37 -34.86 -6.14
CA ALA A 134 0.46 -34.11 -5.19
C ALA A 134 1.61 -33.34 -5.87
N LEU A 135 2.16 -33.87 -6.96
CA LEU A 135 3.31 -33.25 -7.65
C LEU A 135 2.98 -31.88 -8.27
N PRO A 136 1.95 -31.74 -9.13
CA PRO A 136 1.59 -30.43 -9.68
C PRO A 136 1.10 -29.46 -8.60
N LEU A 137 0.40 -29.96 -7.57
CA LEU A 137 -0.08 -29.11 -6.47
C LEU A 137 1.08 -28.56 -5.64
N ALA A 138 2.05 -29.41 -5.28
CA ALA A 138 3.26 -28.99 -4.57
C ALA A 138 4.04 -27.96 -5.39
N TYR A 139 4.18 -28.16 -6.71
CA TYR A 139 4.86 -27.22 -7.60
C TYR A 139 4.24 -25.83 -7.58
N VAL A 140 2.91 -25.74 -7.79
CA VAL A 140 2.18 -24.47 -7.78
C VAL A 140 2.30 -23.79 -6.42
N GLN A 141 2.15 -24.55 -5.33
CA GLN A 141 2.26 -24.03 -3.97
C GLN A 141 3.68 -23.51 -3.67
N THR A 142 4.73 -24.20 -4.15
CA THR A 142 6.12 -23.73 -4.03
C THR A 142 6.33 -22.41 -4.76
N ILE A 143 5.78 -22.23 -5.96
CA ILE A 143 5.84 -20.95 -6.69
C ILE A 143 5.11 -19.84 -5.91
N LEU A 144 3.94 -20.12 -5.35
CA LEU A 144 3.18 -19.13 -4.55
C LEU A 144 3.92 -18.72 -3.28
N ILE A 145 4.49 -19.68 -2.55
CA ILE A 145 5.31 -19.40 -1.36
C ILE A 145 6.54 -18.57 -1.75
N SER A 146 7.22 -18.94 -2.83
CA SER A 146 8.39 -18.21 -3.34
C SER A 146 8.06 -16.77 -3.72
N THR A 147 6.94 -16.58 -4.41
CA THR A 147 6.45 -15.26 -4.82
C THR A 147 6.16 -14.39 -3.60
N THR A 148 5.48 -14.96 -2.60
CA THR A 148 5.15 -14.27 -1.34
C THR A 148 6.41 -13.87 -0.57
N LEU A 149 7.39 -14.78 -0.47
CA LEU A 149 8.68 -14.51 0.16
C LEU A 149 9.48 -13.45 -0.59
N CYS A 150 9.52 -13.52 -1.92
CA CYS A 150 10.18 -12.53 -2.77
C CYS A 150 9.57 -11.13 -2.58
N ASN A 151 8.25 -11.02 -2.62
CA ASN A 151 7.56 -9.75 -2.40
C ASN A 151 7.82 -9.19 -0.99
N SER A 152 7.89 -10.06 0.03
CA SER A 152 8.17 -9.66 1.41
C SER A 152 9.62 -9.21 1.64
N MET A 153 10.58 -9.78 0.89
CA MET A 153 12.00 -9.38 0.95
C MET A 153 12.22 -8.03 0.25
N VAL A 154 11.55 -7.83 -0.89
CA VAL A 154 11.68 -6.60 -1.69
C VAL A 154 10.99 -5.40 -1.02
N LYS A 155 9.99 -5.63 -0.14
CA LYS A 155 9.19 -4.55 0.45
C LYS A 155 9.21 -4.48 1.98
N GLY A 156 9.17 -3.27 2.49
CA GLY A 156 8.49 -2.95 3.76
C GLY A 156 7.05 -2.54 3.47
N THR A 157 6.20 -2.39 4.50
CA THR A 157 4.77 -1.99 4.40
C THR A 157 4.50 -0.96 3.28
N ASP A 158 3.45 -1.10 2.46
CA ASP A 158 3.29 -0.29 1.22
C ASP A 158 3.12 1.23 1.43
N PHE A 159 3.00 1.71 2.68
CA PHE A 159 3.25 3.12 2.99
C PHE A 159 4.63 3.61 2.50
N VAL A 160 5.59 2.70 2.33
CA VAL A 160 6.90 2.97 1.72
C VAL A 160 6.75 3.60 0.33
N LEU A 161 5.74 3.23 -0.46
CA LEU A 161 5.50 3.82 -1.79
C LEU A 161 5.15 5.32 -1.73
N PHE A 162 4.54 5.76 -0.62
CA PHE A 162 4.18 7.16 -0.39
C PHE A 162 5.26 7.95 0.37
N THR A 163 6.24 7.25 0.95
CA THR A 163 7.27 7.86 1.80
C THR A 163 8.12 8.91 1.07
N PRO A 164 8.55 8.72 -0.20
CA PRO A 164 9.32 9.74 -0.93
C PRO A 164 8.61 11.10 -1.01
N TYR A 165 7.29 11.11 -1.18
CA TYR A 165 6.54 12.37 -1.17
C TYR A 165 6.59 13.07 0.20
N PHE A 166 6.35 12.33 1.27
CA PHE A 166 6.31 12.91 2.62
C PHE A 166 7.70 13.32 3.14
N VAL A 167 8.74 12.59 2.78
CA VAL A 167 10.11 12.81 3.24
C VAL A 167 10.86 13.76 2.31
N ASP A 168 10.88 13.49 1.00
CA ASP A 168 11.73 14.23 0.06
C ASP A 168 11.07 15.51 -0.46
N VAL A 169 9.73 15.52 -0.60
CA VAL A 169 9.00 16.71 -1.07
C VAL A 169 8.56 17.57 0.13
N LEU A 170 7.86 16.97 1.10
CA LEU A 170 7.33 17.71 2.25
C LEU A 170 8.31 17.85 3.43
N HIS A 171 9.50 17.24 3.36
CA HIS A 171 10.55 17.36 4.38
C HIS A 171 10.04 17.06 5.80
N LEU A 172 9.16 16.05 5.93
CA LEU A 172 8.56 15.71 7.22
C LEU A 172 9.52 14.92 8.11
N ASP A 173 9.66 15.36 9.36
CA ASP A 173 10.33 14.59 10.41
C ASP A 173 9.64 13.25 10.67
N SER A 174 10.42 12.27 11.14
CA SER A 174 9.93 10.91 11.49
C SER A 174 8.72 10.89 12.43
N ARG A 175 8.63 11.85 13.36
CA ARG A 175 7.47 12.00 14.26
C ARG A 175 6.21 12.46 13.52
N LYS A 176 6.35 13.37 12.56
CA LYS A 176 5.23 13.87 11.74
C LYS A 176 4.80 12.80 10.73
N LEU A 177 5.76 12.11 10.12
CA LEU A 177 5.51 10.99 9.22
C LEU A 177 4.70 9.88 9.91
N SER A 178 5.07 9.51 11.14
CA SER A 178 4.33 8.54 11.94
C SER A 178 2.88 8.97 12.17
N LYS A 179 2.62 10.26 12.43
CA LYS A 179 1.25 10.77 12.57
C LYS A 179 0.47 10.68 11.25
N VAL A 180 1.08 10.99 10.12
CA VAL A 180 0.44 10.85 8.79
C VAL A 180 0.08 9.40 8.51
N TYR A 181 0.97 8.47 8.84
CA TYR A 181 0.72 7.03 8.71
C TYR A 181 -0.47 6.59 9.56
N TYR A 182 -0.45 6.84 10.87
CA TYR A 182 -1.51 6.36 11.78
C TYR A 182 -2.84 7.09 11.60
N LYS A 183 -2.81 8.37 11.23
CA LYS A 183 -4.03 9.12 10.93
C LYS A 183 -4.70 8.60 9.66
N GLY A 184 -3.89 8.25 8.64
CA GLY A 184 -4.32 7.75 7.33
C GLY A 184 -4.40 6.23 7.21
N PHE A 185 -4.40 5.49 8.31
CA PHE A 185 -4.06 4.06 8.30
C PHE A 185 -4.96 3.23 7.39
N ALA A 186 -6.28 3.44 7.42
CA ALA A 186 -7.22 2.70 6.58
C ALA A 186 -6.98 2.98 5.09
N LYS A 187 -6.67 4.22 4.72
CA LYS A 187 -6.32 4.61 3.35
C LYS A 187 -5.09 3.86 2.85
N TRP A 188 -4.02 3.84 3.64
CA TRP A 188 -2.79 3.11 3.29
C TRP A 188 -3.03 1.60 3.22
N LEU A 189 -3.85 1.06 4.11
CA LEU A 189 -4.25 -0.35 4.10
C LEU A 189 -5.03 -0.72 2.83
N LEU A 190 -5.99 0.11 2.41
CA LEU A 190 -6.74 -0.11 1.16
C LEU A 190 -5.82 -0.15 -0.06
N TYR A 191 -4.87 0.78 -0.13
CA TYR A 191 -3.87 0.76 -1.20
C TYR A 191 -3.03 -0.51 -1.13
N SER A 192 -2.51 -0.86 0.05
CA SER A 192 -1.75 -2.08 0.31
C SER A 192 -2.45 -3.35 -0.16
N ILE A 193 -3.75 -3.49 0.15
CA ILE A 193 -4.53 -4.65 -0.27
C ILE A 193 -4.60 -4.71 -1.79
N SER A 194 -4.90 -3.58 -2.44
CA SER A 194 -5.01 -3.55 -3.90
C SER A 194 -3.68 -3.74 -4.62
N SER A 195 -2.61 -3.09 -4.16
CA SER A 195 -1.26 -3.24 -4.72
C SER A 195 -0.72 -4.65 -4.47
N GLY A 196 -0.96 -5.20 -3.28
CA GLY A 196 -0.55 -6.54 -2.89
C GLY A 196 -1.26 -7.62 -3.70
N LEU A 197 -2.53 -7.43 -4.07
CA LEU A 197 -3.24 -8.35 -4.97
C LEU A 197 -2.60 -8.40 -6.36
N LEU A 198 -2.27 -7.25 -6.94
CA LEU A 198 -1.56 -7.20 -8.22
C LEU A 198 -0.19 -7.88 -8.12
N GLU A 199 0.54 -7.61 -7.05
CA GLU A 199 1.88 -8.18 -6.84
C GLU A 199 1.87 -9.67 -6.48
N SER A 200 0.74 -10.19 -6.00
CA SER A 200 0.57 -11.62 -5.72
C SER A 200 0.51 -12.47 -6.99
N ILE A 201 0.33 -11.85 -8.16
CA ILE A 201 0.35 -12.54 -9.45
C ILE A 201 1.77 -13.09 -9.67
N PRO A 202 1.95 -14.43 -9.70
CA PRO A 202 3.26 -15.03 -9.86
C PRO A 202 3.95 -14.50 -11.12
N ILE A 203 5.27 -14.32 -11.04
CA ILE A 203 6.14 -13.82 -12.12
C ILE A 203 5.91 -12.33 -12.42
N LEU A 204 4.67 -11.87 -12.58
CA LEU A 204 4.35 -10.49 -12.95
C LEU A 204 4.47 -9.49 -11.79
N GLY A 205 4.60 -9.97 -10.54
CA GLY A 205 4.69 -9.11 -9.36
C GLY A 205 5.74 -8.01 -9.48
N GLY A 206 6.89 -8.29 -10.08
CA GLY A 206 7.95 -7.29 -10.29
C GLY A 206 7.56 -6.11 -11.19
N LEU A 207 6.70 -6.31 -12.19
CA LEU A 207 6.17 -5.22 -13.01
C LEU A 207 5.23 -4.35 -12.18
N PHE A 208 4.39 -4.99 -11.38
CA PHE A 208 3.40 -4.28 -10.57
C PHE A 208 4.04 -3.44 -9.46
N ILE A 209 5.22 -3.80 -8.96
CA ILE A 209 5.97 -2.93 -8.03
C ILE A 209 6.22 -1.54 -8.65
N GLY A 210 6.63 -1.49 -9.92
CA GLY A 210 6.86 -0.24 -10.63
C GLY A 210 5.57 0.54 -10.88
N THR A 211 4.53 -0.13 -11.39
CA THR A 211 3.24 0.52 -11.66
C THR A 211 2.54 0.99 -10.39
N ASN A 212 2.75 0.31 -9.26
CA ASN A 212 2.23 0.70 -7.95
C ASN A 212 2.94 1.94 -7.39
N ALA A 213 4.19 2.21 -7.76
CA ALA A 213 4.81 3.50 -7.43
C ALA A 213 4.17 4.66 -8.22
N VAL A 214 3.85 4.44 -9.50
CA VAL A 214 3.12 5.42 -10.34
C VAL A 214 1.69 5.62 -9.85
N GLY A 215 0.99 4.54 -9.49
CA GLY A 215 -0.35 4.64 -8.89
C GLY A 215 -0.35 5.48 -7.60
N ALA A 216 0.68 5.34 -6.77
CA ALA A 216 0.82 6.10 -5.54
C ALA A 216 1.06 7.58 -5.83
N SER A 217 1.91 7.92 -6.81
CA SER A 217 2.15 9.32 -7.20
C SER A 217 0.89 9.96 -7.79
N LEU A 218 0.14 9.26 -8.63
CA LEU A 218 -1.14 9.73 -9.16
C LEU A 218 -2.16 10.00 -8.06
N TRP A 219 -2.21 9.16 -7.03
CA TRP A 219 -3.09 9.38 -5.87
C TRP A 219 -2.70 10.65 -5.13
N ILE A 220 -1.41 10.85 -4.88
CA ILE A 220 -0.91 12.04 -4.19
C ILE A 220 -1.24 13.31 -4.98
N VAL A 221 -1.04 13.32 -6.30
CA VAL A 221 -1.38 14.46 -7.17
C VAL A 221 -2.86 14.79 -7.07
N LYS A 222 -3.73 13.77 -7.08
CA LYS A 222 -5.17 13.94 -6.90
C LYS A 222 -5.51 14.51 -5.52
N GLU A 223 -4.88 13.99 -4.46
CA GLU A 223 -5.11 14.45 -3.08
C GLU A 223 -4.66 15.91 -2.87
N ILE A 224 -3.61 16.36 -3.57
CA ILE A 224 -3.21 17.78 -3.56
C ILE A 224 -4.25 18.62 -4.28
N LYS A 225 -4.66 18.22 -5.49
CA LYS A 225 -5.64 18.94 -6.29
C LYS A 225 -7.00 19.09 -5.58
N ASP A 226 -7.45 18.04 -4.89
CA ASP A 226 -8.70 18.05 -4.13
C ASP A 226 -8.61 18.96 -2.89
N ARG A 227 -7.41 19.16 -2.31
CA ARG A 227 -7.18 20.10 -1.20
C ARG A 227 -7.11 21.55 -1.65
N ASP A 228 -6.57 21.79 -2.84
CA ASP A 228 -6.37 23.13 -3.39
C ASP A 228 -7.59 23.64 -4.17
N GLN A 229 -8.63 22.81 -4.38
CA GLN A 229 -9.89 23.25 -4.98
C GLN A 229 -10.69 24.12 -3.99
N PRO A 230 -11.02 25.38 -4.35
CA PRO A 230 -11.91 26.19 -3.53
C PRO A 230 -13.30 25.53 -3.48
N ALA A 231 -13.87 25.41 -2.28
CA ALA A 231 -15.21 24.88 -2.07
C ALA A 231 -16.19 25.58 -3.02
N VAL A 232 -16.73 24.83 -3.98
CA VAL A 232 -17.77 25.33 -4.89
C VAL A 232 -18.93 25.79 -4.00
N PRO A 233 -19.35 27.06 -4.05
CA PRO A 233 -20.50 27.51 -3.29
C PRO A 233 -21.72 26.67 -3.71
N PRO A 234 -22.57 26.25 -2.76
CA PRO A 234 -23.76 25.48 -3.10
C PRO A 234 -24.57 26.25 -4.14
N SER A 235 -24.99 25.56 -5.21
CA SER A 235 -25.91 26.15 -6.18
C SER A 235 -27.13 26.68 -5.42
N PRO A 236 -27.66 27.87 -5.76
CA PRO A 236 -28.86 28.39 -5.14
C PRO A 236 -29.98 27.34 -5.22
N PRO A 237 -30.83 27.21 -4.20
CA PRO A 237 -31.96 26.28 -4.24
C PRO A 237 -32.76 26.54 -5.51
N ALA A 238 -33.02 25.49 -6.29
CA ALA A 238 -33.95 25.57 -7.40
C ALA A 238 -35.27 26.13 -6.86
N GLU A 239 -35.69 27.28 -7.40
CA GLU A 239 -37.00 27.84 -7.14
C GLU A 239 -38.07 26.77 -7.46
N PRO A 240 -39.11 26.61 -6.63
CA PRO A 240 -40.19 25.69 -6.93
C PRO A 240 -40.85 26.09 -8.26
N GLU A 241 -40.87 25.19 -9.24
CA GLU A 241 -41.60 25.41 -10.49
C GLU A 241 -43.09 25.66 -10.17
N GLU A 242 -43.55 26.86 -10.48
CA GLU A 242 -44.96 27.25 -10.47
C GLU A 242 -45.70 26.46 -11.57
N PRO A 243 -46.88 25.87 -11.30
CA PRO A 243 -47.57 25.06 -12.30
C PRO A 243 -48.27 25.96 -13.31
N THR A 244 -47.64 26.20 -14.47
CA THR A 244 -48.31 26.86 -15.60
C THR A 244 -49.08 25.85 -16.43
N VAL A 245 -50.40 25.99 -16.32
CA VAL A 245 -51.43 25.33 -17.11
C VAL A 245 -51.33 25.72 -18.59
N GLY A 246 -51.13 24.71 -19.45
CA GLY A 246 -51.76 24.61 -20.76
C GLY A 246 -51.05 25.21 -21.98
N SER A 247 -51.22 24.50 -23.11
CA SER A 247 -51.52 25.03 -24.47
C SER A 247 -50.48 24.72 -25.58
N TYR A 248 -50.78 23.61 -26.27
CA TYR A 248 -50.54 23.22 -27.68
C TYR A 248 -49.13 23.02 -28.27
N ALA A 249 -48.90 21.76 -28.67
CA ALA A 249 -47.90 21.36 -29.66
C ALA A 249 -48.30 21.76 -31.10
N PRO A 250 -47.36 22.18 -31.97
CA PRO A 250 -47.62 22.35 -33.39
C PRO A 250 -47.36 21.04 -34.20
N PRO A 251 -48.08 20.80 -35.31
CA PRO A 251 -48.07 19.53 -36.04
C PRO A 251 -46.87 19.39 -37.00
N ILE A 252 -46.40 18.15 -37.13
CA ILE A 252 -45.36 17.72 -38.08
C ILE A 252 -45.97 17.65 -39.50
N GLN A 253 -45.50 18.49 -40.43
CA GLN A 253 -45.69 18.28 -41.87
C GLN A 253 -44.50 17.48 -42.42
N GLN A 254 -44.72 16.23 -42.82
CA GLN A 254 -43.77 15.46 -43.63
C GLN A 254 -44.31 15.26 -45.05
N SER A 255 -43.38 15.53 -45.98
CA SER A 255 -43.43 15.58 -47.43
C SER A 255 -44.33 14.57 -48.15
N ILE A 256 -45.00 15.10 -49.18
CA ILE A 256 -45.74 14.41 -50.23
C ILE A 256 -44.81 13.46 -50.99
N ALA A 257 -45.20 12.18 -51.10
CA ALA A 257 -44.78 11.27 -52.17
C ALA A 257 -46.04 10.72 -52.84
N HIS A 258 -46.27 11.18 -54.06
CA HIS A 258 -47.42 10.83 -54.90
C HIS A 258 -47.13 9.47 -55.56
N ILE A 259 -47.97 8.46 -55.33
CA ILE A 259 -48.03 7.23 -56.13
C ILE A 259 -49.50 7.04 -56.52
N ASN A 260 -49.80 7.15 -57.81
CA ASN A 260 -51.10 6.75 -58.38
C ASN A 260 -50.92 5.42 -59.14
N PRO A 261 -51.81 4.44 -58.95
CA PRO A 261 -52.00 3.33 -59.89
C PRO A 261 -53.33 3.44 -60.66
N PRO A 262 -53.53 2.73 -61.78
CA PRO A 262 -54.83 2.19 -62.15
C PRO A 262 -55.14 0.89 -61.40
#